data_AF-A0A2H6EB48-F1
#
_entry.id   AF-A0A2H6EB48-F1
#
_cell.length_a   1.000
_cell.length_b   1.000
_cell.length_c   1.000
_cell.angle_alpha   90.00
_cell.angle_beta   90.00
_cell.angle_gamma   90.00
#
_symmetry.space_group_name_H-M   'P 1'
#
loop_
_entity.id
_entity.type
_entity.pdbx_description
1 polymer ?
#
loop_
_entity_poly.entity_id
_entity_poly.type
_entity_poly.pdbx_seq_one_letter_code
_entity_poly.pdbx_strand_id
1 'polypeptide(L)'
;MAKENKLIRALIQNAKSGNNVALEQLLEMNLGNVYSLSFSLAGNKSSAGLITINSFVNAFFNINSIGENEPFSEWLKNITISFALEELKEKKQSEGKRKNPEKDQPVEDIFPSPIVKAYAELSSEDRFIFALNFTLDYPIKKIAKLMQLGKTDIENRITNSISILSKAAGDDLTIDNAIEAIENIFSTIKPDPGLLTFAFNKIYEIKEKEYDAEQKEKDKEGKKVTGDNEKREKKKKKKKKDEAISDEDKAAPKHKGGLNKKIIIPVVVIALAMVVFYYFNSYTPQWIVSVKSGTPEINNKIITVNAGLTGDAILSTNSSSEASVKISKVGTVQLFPSTNLKRIGNSYTAKLGMGKVKINTENAEEFLDIQLPEGTITDFYLGTNYIVNVDPYGNSTITLLSGWLDIKDGDKSAIFPGGYSLKILSSEGPGLPYKTDSNPELVELLDKIVFDNHYKAGINALISLATDNETITLWNLLQRVDKRQRAIVYDKLYELVPHPDVIKKKQMLDLDKGALQVWLEEIEWLM
;
A
#
# COMPACT_ATOMS: atom_id res chain seq x y z
N MET A 1 -12.67 -12.31 19.17
CA MET A 1 -12.85 -11.00 18.50
C MET A 1 -11.57 -10.21 18.64
N ALA A 2 -10.70 -10.26 17.62
CA ALA A 2 -9.43 -9.56 17.64
C ALA A 2 -9.66 -8.07 17.39
N LYS A 3 -9.07 -7.21 18.23
CA LYS A 3 -8.93 -5.78 17.97
C LYS A 3 -8.22 -5.64 16.62
N GLU A 4 -8.96 -5.26 15.59
CA GLU A 4 -8.37 -5.00 14.28
C GLU A 4 -7.31 -3.90 14.42
N ASN A 5 -6.10 -4.18 13.92
CA ASN A 5 -4.94 -3.33 14.06
C ASN A 5 -5.24 -1.92 13.50
N LYS A 6 -4.91 -0.86 14.25
CA LYS A 6 -5.09 0.54 13.83
C LYS A 6 -4.45 0.81 12.46
N LEU A 7 -3.37 0.09 12.16
CA LEU A 7 -2.69 0.06 10.86
C LEU A 7 -3.63 -0.42 9.73
N ILE A 8 -4.26 -1.58 9.89
CA ILE A 8 -5.15 -2.16 8.86
C ILE A 8 -6.29 -1.20 8.55
N ARG A 9 -6.88 -0.58 9.58
CA ARG A 9 -7.96 0.41 9.39
C ARG A 9 -7.48 1.65 8.63
N ALA A 10 -6.30 2.17 8.96
CA ALA A 10 -5.72 3.31 8.24
C ALA A 10 -5.47 2.95 6.77
N LEU A 11 -4.91 1.76 6.50
CA LEU A 11 -4.69 1.28 5.13
C LEU A 11 -6.00 1.12 4.35
N ILE A 12 -7.07 0.61 4.97
CA ILE A 12 -8.39 0.51 4.31
C ILE A 12 -8.90 1.90 3.94
N GLN A 13 -8.83 2.87 4.85
CA GLN A 13 -9.31 4.24 4.58
C GLN A 13 -8.51 4.90 3.45
N ASN A 14 -7.18 4.76 3.47
CA ASN A 14 -6.31 5.25 2.41
C ASN A 14 -6.60 4.56 1.07
N ALA A 15 -6.83 3.24 1.08
CA ALA A 15 -7.21 2.50 -0.12
C ALA A 15 -8.55 2.99 -0.69
N LYS A 16 -9.55 3.24 0.18
CA LYS A 16 -10.84 3.81 -0.21
C LYS A 16 -10.73 5.21 -0.81
N SER A 17 -9.78 6.02 -0.34
CA SER A 17 -9.50 7.35 -0.90
C SER A 17 -8.70 7.32 -2.21
N GLY A 18 -8.43 6.13 -2.76
CA GLY A 18 -7.72 5.96 -4.05
C GLY A 18 -6.21 5.78 -3.93
N ASN A 19 -5.66 5.62 -2.71
CA ASN A 19 -4.26 5.27 -2.53
C ASN A 19 -4.04 3.79 -2.86
N ASN A 20 -3.62 3.54 -4.11
CA ASN A 20 -3.38 2.18 -4.58
C ASN A 20 -2.25 1.49 -3.81
N VAL A 21 -1.25 2.22 -3.31
CA VAL A 21 -0.13 1.64 -2.54
C VAL A 21 -0.63 1.07 -1.21
N ALA A 22 -1.55 1.77 -0.54
CA ALA A 22 -2.18 1.26 0.68
C ALA A 22 -3.00 -0.02 0.42
N LEU A 23 -3.66 -0.10 -0.73
CA LEU A 23 -4.39 -1.29 -1.14
C LEU A 23 -3.46 -2.45 -1.52
N GLU A 24 -2.36 -2.16 -2.22
CA GLU A 24 -1.32 -3.15 -2.52
C GLU A 24 -0.75 -3.74 -1.24
N GLN A 25 -0.38 -2.91 -0.26
CA GLN A 25 0.09 -3.36 1.05
C GLN A 25 -0.93 -4.26 1.76
N LEU A 26 -2.23 -3.91 1.74
CA LEU A 26 -3.27 -4.78 2.29
C LEU A 26 -3.33 -6.15 1.60
N LEU A 27 -3.19 -6.19 0.28
CA LEU A 27 -3.18 -7.44 -0.48
C LEU A 27 -1.90 -8.25 -0.23
N GLU A 28 -0.74 -7.59 -0.15
CA GLU A 28 0.56 -8.21 0.18
C GLU A 28 0.53 -8.89 1.55
N MET A 29 0.06 -8.18 2.57
CA MET A 29 -0.09 -8.70 3.93
C MET A 29 -1.02 -9.92 4.01
N ASN A 30 -1.95 -10.05 3.07
CA ASN A 30 -2.95 -11.13 3.04
C ASN A 30 -2.66 -12.22 1.99
N LEU A 31 -1.57 -12.11 1.22
CA LEU A 31 -1.25 -13.03 0.13
C LEU A 31 -1.17 -14.49 0.60
N GLY A 32 -0.43 -14.74 1.68
CA GLY A 32 -0.27 -16.10 2.23
C GLY A 32 -1.62 -16.70 2.65
N ASN A 33 -2.42 -15.93 3.38
CA ASN A 33 -3.72 -16.39 3.89
C ASN A 33 -4.72 -16.66 2.75
N VAL A 34 -4.79 -15.77 1.76
CA VAL A 34 -5.70 -15.92 0.62
C VAL A 34 -5.28 -17.08 -0.27
N TYR A 35 -3.97 -17.27 -0.50
CA TYR A 35 -3.47 -18.40 -1.28
C TYR A 35 -3.73 -19.73 -0.57
N SER A 36 -3.45 -19.81 0.73
CA SER A 36 -3.72 -20.99 1.55
C SER A 36 -5.21 -21.35 1.55
N LEU A 37 -6.08 -20.36 1.72
CA LEU A 37 -7.53 -20.54 1.61
C LEU A 37 -7.95 -21.03 0.23
N SER A 38 -7.46 -20.38 -0.84
CA SER A 38 -7.76 -20.77 -2.22
C SER A 38 -7.33 -22.20 -2.50
N PHE A 39 -6.19 -22.61 -1.96
CA PHE A 39 -5.69 -23.97 -2.05
C PHE A 39 -6.55 -24.96 -1.26
N SER A 40 -6.97 -24.64 -0.03
CA SER A 40 -7.85 -25.50 0.74
C SER A 40 -9.16 -25.79 -0.02
N LEU A 41 -9.73 -24.78 -0.68
CA LEU A 41 -10.98 -24.90 -1.43
C LEU A 41 -10.81 -25.65 -2.77
N ALA A 42 -9.70 -25.43 -3.48
CA ALA A 42 -9.50 -25.96 -4.84
C ALA A 42 -8.63 -27.23 -4.91
N GLY A 43 -7.77 -27.47 -3.93
CA GLY A 43 -6.86 -28.62 -3.82
C GLY A 43 -5.81 -28.77 -4.92
N ASN A 44 -5.50 -27.70 -5.66
CA ASN A 44 -4.42 -27.69 -6.66
C ASN A 44 -3.86 -26.26 -6.80
N LYS A 45 -2.58 -26.14 -7.18
CA LYS A 45 -1.89 -24.83 -7.27
C LYS A 45 -2.44 -23.92 -8.37
N SER A 46 -2.83 -24.49 -9.51
CA SER A 46 -3.30 -23.74 -10.68
C SER A 46 -4.58 -22.96 -10.36
N SER A 47 -5.62 -23.66 -9.89
CA SER A 47 -6.85 -23.02 -9.42
C SER A 47 -6.60 -22.13 -8.21
N ALA A 48 -5.76 -22.53 -7.25
CA ALA A 48 -5.46 -21.68 -6.09
C ALA A 48 -4.86 -20.33 -6.50
N GLY A 49 -3.92 -20.34 -7.44
CA GLY A 49 -3.34 -19.14 -8.03
C GLY A 49 -4.38 -18.29 -8.75
N LEU A 50 -5.20 -18.90 -9.60
CA LEU A 50 -6.25 -18.20 -10.34
C LEU A 50 -7.29 -17.54 -9.41
N ILE A 51 -7.77 -18.28 -8.41
CA ILE A 51 -8.70 -17.77 -7.38
C ILE A 51 -8.06 -16.60 -6.63
N THR A 52 -6.79 -16.72 -6.22
CA THR A 52 -6.06 -15.66 -5.52
C THR A 52 -5.97 -14.39 -6.37
N ILE A 53 -5.53 -14.53 -7.62
CA ILE A 53 -5.43 -13.42 -8.57
C ILE A 53 -6.79 -12.74 -8.76
N ASN A 54 -7.84 -13.51 -9.03
CA ASN A 54 -9.17 -12.95 -9.27
C ASN A 54 -9.77 -12.30 -8.03
N SER A 55 -9.52 -12.86 -6.84
CA SER A 55 -9.90 -12.25 -5.57
C SER A 55 -9.22 -10.91 -5.37
N PHE A 56 -7.92 -10.81 -5.67
CA PHE A 56 -7.14 -9.58 -5.51
C PHE A 56 -7.55 -8.52 -6.52
N VAL A 57 -7.74 -8.90 -7.78
CA VAL A 57 -8.29 -8.00 -8.81
C VAL A 57 -9.64 -7.46 -8.36
N ASN A 58 -10.55 -8.32 -7.90
CA ASN A 58 -11.87 -7.89 -7.45
C ASN A 58 -11.79 -6.98 -6.22
N ALA A 59 -11.01 -7.36 -5.21
CA ALA A 59 -10.82 -6.57 -4.00
C ALA A 59 -10.24 -5.18 -4.34
N PHE A 60 -9.31 -5.12 -5.29
CA PHE A 60 -8.69 -3.88 -5.73
C PHE A 60 -9.71 -2.87 -6.28
N PHE A 61 -10.60 -3.33 -7.18
CA PHE A 61 -11.61 -2.46 -7.79
C PHE A 61 -12.84 -2.23 -6.90
N ASN A 62 -13.07 -3.05 -5.88
CA ASN A 62 -14.27 -2.99 -5.03
C ASN A 62 -13.99 -2.64 -3.57
N ILE A 63 -12.79 -2.11 -3.23
CA ILE A 63 -12.44 -1.76 -1.85
C ILE A 63 -13.43 -0.80 -1.18
N ASN A 64 -14.12 0.04 -1.96
CA ASN A 64 -15.15 0.94 -1.44
C ASN A 64 -16.42 0.22 -0.94
N SER A 65 -16.60 -1.07 -1.27
CA SER A 65 -17.75 -1.86 -0.85
C SER A 65 -17.63 -2.49 0.54
N ILE A 66 -16.43 -2.52 1.14
CA ILE A 66 -16.25 -3.07 2.50
C ILE A 66 -17.02 -2.22 3.53
N GLY A 67 -17.74 -2.90 4.43
CA GLY A 67 -18.49 -2.25 5.50
C GLY A 67 -17.60 -1.44 6.45
N GLU A 68 -18.16 -0.41 7.09
CA GLU A 68 -17.43 0.48 8.00
C GLU A 68 -16.80 -0.25 9.21
N ASN A 69 -17.42 -1.35 9.65
CA ASN A 69 -16.96 -2.17 10.77
C ASN A 69 -16.65 -3.62 10.36
N GLU A 70 -16.60 -3.90 9.05
CA GLU A 70 -16.30 -5.24 8.55
C GLU A 70 -14.77 -5.44 8.52
N PRO A 71 -14.23 -6.48 9.18
CA PRO A 71 -12.79 -6.75 9.14
C PRO A 71 -12.32 -7.02 7.71
N PHE A 72 -11.19 -6.44 7.30
CA PHE A 72 -10.68 -6.62 5.94
C PHE A 72 -10.45 -8.08 5.56
N SER A 73 -9.91 -8.87 6.49
CA SER A 73 -9.69 -10.30 6.31
C SER A 73 -11.00 -11.07 6.08
N GLU A 74 -12.09 -10.67 6.74
CA GLU A 74 -13.40 -11.31 6.59
C GLU A 74 -14.03 -10.97 5.25
N TRP A 75 -13.96 -9.70 4.86
CA TRP A 75 -14.43 -9.22 3.56
C TRP A 75 -13.70 -9.91 2.41
N LEU A 76 -12.36 -9.96 2.49
CA LEU A 76 -11.52 -10.59 1.48
C LEU A 76 -11.75 -12.11 1.42
N LYS A 77 -11.93 -12.78 2.58
CA LYS A 77 -12.31 -14.20 2.65
C LYS A 77 -13.61 -14.48 1.90
N ASN A 78 -14.62 -13.62 2.04
CA ASN A 78 -15.90 -13.78 1.33
C ASN A 78 -15.75 -13.64 -0.19
N ILE A 79 -14.90 -12.73 -0.65
CA ILE A 79 -14.54 -12.59 -2.07
C ILE A 79 -13.87 -13.88 -2.56
N THR A 80 -12.89 -14.39 -1.83
CA THR A 80 -12.16 -15.61 -2.17
C THR A 80 -13.07 -16.83 -2.27
N ILE A 81 -13.98 -17.02 -1.31
CA ILE A 81 -14.97 -18.12 -1.36
C ILE A 81 -15.86 -18.00 -2.60
N SER A 82 -16.24 -16.78 -2.99
CA SER A 82 -17.07 -16.54 -4.17
C SER A 82 -16.36 -16.95 -5.46
N PHE A 83 -15.10 -16.53 -5.64
CA PHE A 83 -14.29 -16.93 -6.81
C PHE A 83 -13.95 -18.43 -6.81
N ALA A 84 -13.73 -19.03 -5.64
CA ALA A 84 -13.52 -20.46 -5.54
C ALA A 84 -14.78 -21.27 -5.95
N LEU A 85 -15.98 -20.76 -5.60
CA LEU A 85 -17.24 -21.36 -6.04
C LEU A 85 -17.46 -21.20 -7.56
N GLU A 86 -17.07 -20.06 -8.13
CA GLU A 86 -17.11 -19.83 -9.58
C GLU A 86 -16.19 -20.81 -10.32
N GLU A 87 -14.93 -20.93 -9.89
CA GLU A 87 -13.96 -21.88 -10.44
C GLU A 87 -14.48 -23.33 -10.36
N LEU A 88 -15.09 -23.72 -9.22
CA LEU A 88 -15.70 -25.05 -9.05
C LEU A 88 -16.80 -25.30 -10.09
N LYS A 89 -17.66 -24.30 -10.36
CA LYS A 89 -18.74 -24.40 -11.34
C LYS A 89 -18.21 -24.44 -12.77
N GLU A 90 -17.20 -23.63 -13.10
CA GLU A 90 -16.58 -23.61 -14.42
C GLU A 90 -15.88 -24.93 -14.73
N LYS A 91 -15.13 -25.49 -13.77
CA LYS A 91 -14.50 -26.81 -13.92
C LYS A 91 -15.53 -27.89 -14.22
N LYS A 92 -16.62 -27.96 -13.47
CA LYS A 92 -17.73 -28.90 -13.71
C LYS A 92 -18.36 -28.76 -15.10
N GLN A 93 -18.48 -27.55 -15.62
CA GLN A 93 -18.99 -27.32 -16.98
C GLN A 93 -17.98 -27.70 -18.07
N SER A 94 -16.68 -27.57 -17.78
CA SER A 94 -15.59 -27.82 -18.72
C SER A 94 -15.12 -29.29 -18.77
N GLU A 95 -15.37 -30.07 -17.72
CA GLU A 95 -15.08 -31.51 -17.64
C GLU A 95 -15.73 -32.32 -18.78
N GLY A 96 -16.85 -31.85 -19.34
CA GLY A 96 -17.49 -32.46 -20.51
C GLY A 96 -16.91 -32.06 -21.88
N LYS A 97 -15.94 -31.13 -21.97
CA LYS A 97 -15.50 -30.51 -23.23
C LYS A 97 -13.99 -30.45 -23.46
N ARG A 98 -13.14 -30.72 -22.46
CA ARG A 98 -11.68 -30.59 -22.59
C ARG A 98 -11.05 -31.84 -23.24
N LYS A 99 -10.39 -31.66 -24.40
CA LYS A 99 -9.64 -32.71 -25.13
C LYS A 99 -8.24 -32.99 -24.58
N ASN A 100 -7.75 -32.18 -23.64
CA ASN A 100 -6.47 -32.37 -22.97
C ASN A 100 -6.59 -31.76 -21.56
N PRO A 101 -6.68 -32.55 -20.48
CA PRO A 101 -6.55 -32.02 -19.14
C PRO A 101 -5.11 -31.51 -18.98
N GLU A 102 -4.97 -30.24 -18.63
CA GLU A 102 -3.71 -29.66 -18.20
C GLU A 102 -3.22 -30.51 -17.02
N LYS A 103 -2.03 -31.12 -17.15
CA LYS A 103 -1.44 -31.90 -16.07
C LYS A 103 -0.92 -30.93 -15.02
N ASP A 104 -1.79 -30.52 -14.11
CA ASP A 104 -1.37 -29.87 -12.87
C ASP A 104 -0.36 -30.79 -12.17
N GLN A 105 0.71 -30.22 -11.61
CA GLN A 105 1.59 -30.98 -10.73
C GLN A 105 0.76 -31.51 -9.55
N PRO A 106 0.72 -32.82 -9.30
CA PRO A 106 0.01 -33.38 -8.17
C PRO A 106 0.52 -32.76 -6.87
N VAL A 107 -0.39 -32.42 -5.96
CA VAL A 107 -0.03 -31.92 -4.61
C VAL A 107 0.92 -32.89 -3.88
N GLU A 108 0.81 -34.18 -4.21
CA GLU A 108 1.65 -35.29 -3.75
C GLU A 108 3.16 -35.06 -3.97
N ASP A 109 3.56 -34.37 -5.03
CA ASP A 109 4.98 -34.13 -5.34
C ASP A 109 5.61 -33.05 -4.43
N ILE A 110 4.79 -32.23 -3.78
CA ILE A 110 5.23 -31.08 -2.98
C ILE A 110 5.17 -31.40 -1.48
N PHE A 111 4.17 -32.18 -1.04
CA PHE A 111 4.01 -32.63 0.34
C PHE A 111 3.63 -34.12 0.37
N PRO A 112 4.62 -35.04 0.46
CA PRO A 112 4.36 -36.47 0.48
C PRO A 112 3.76 -36.86 1.85
N SER A 113 2.44 -36.70 1.98
CA SER A 113 1.67 -37.09 3.15
C SER A 113 0.41 -37.84 2.71
N PRO A 114 0.13 -39.03 3.28
CA PRO A 114 -1.06 -39.81 2.96
C PRO A 114 -2.37 -39.02 3.10
N ILE A 115 -2.44 -38.11 4.08
CA ILE A 115 -3.64 -37.30 4.32
C ILE A 115 -3.84 -36.20 3.26
N VAL A 116 -2.75 -35.60 2.78
CA VAL A 116 -2.78 -34.58 1.73
C VAL A 116 -3.19 -35.21 0.40
N LYS A 117 -2.68 -36.41 0.14
CA LYS A 117 -3.08 -37.22 -1.00
C LYS A 117 -4.58 -37.51 -0.97
N ALA A 118 -5.08 -38.05 0.15
CA ALA A 118 -6.49 -38.35 0.30
C ALA A 118 -7.38 -37.10 0.17
N TYR A 119 -6.93 -35.95 0.68
CA TYR A 119 -7.59 -34.67 0.50
C TYR A 119 -7.66 -34.22 -0.96
N ALA A 120 -6.56 -34.38 -1.70
CA ALA A 120 -6.47 -34.09 -3.13
C ALA A 120 -7.27 -35.07 -4.01
N GLU A 121 -7.59 -36.26 -3.49
CA GLU A 121 -8.44 -37.26 -4.15
C GLU A 121 -9.94 -37.06 -3.88
N LEU A 122 -10.33 -36.28 -2.86
CA LEU A 122 -11.73 -35.89 -2.65
C LEU A 122 -12.29 -35.25 -3.92
N SER A 123 -13.57 -35.49 -4.22
CA SER A 123 -14.23 -34.78 -5.32
C SER A 123 -14.16 -33.27 -5.09
N SER A 124 -14.11 -32.48 -6.17
CA SER A 124 -13.99 -31.02 -6.05
C SER A 124 -15.11 -30.40 -5.18
N GLU A 125 -16.33 -30.97 -5.24
CA GLU A 125 -17.45 -30.53 -4.39
C GLU A 125 -17.28 -30.94 -2.93
N ASP A 126 -16.85 -32.18 -2.66
CA ASP A 126 -16.68 -32.69 -1.29
C ASP A 126 -15.53 -31.97 -0.57
N ARG A 127 -14.43 -31.71 -1.30
CA ARG A 127 -13.30 -30.91 -0.82
C ARG A 127 -13.73 -29.49 -0.45
N PHE A 128 -14.48 -28.83 -1.34
CA PHE A 128 -14.97 -27.48 -1.11
C PHE A 128 -15.90 -27.43 0.11
N ILE A 129 -16.82 -28.39 0.24
CA ILE A 129 -17.72 -28.52 1.40
C ILE A 129 -16.93 -28.77 2.69
N PHE A 130 -15.94 -29.66 2.64
CA PHE A 130 -15.10 -30.00 3.78
C PHE A 130 -14.30 -28.78 4.25
N ALA A 131 -13.60 -28.08 3.35
CA ALA A 131 -12.84 -26.87 3.67
C ALA A 131 -13.72 -25.77 4.28
N LEU A 132 -14.92 -25.53 3.73
CA LEU A 132 -15.84 -24.56 4.31
C LEU A 132 -16.24 -24.93 5.75
N ASN A 133 -16.53 -26.20 6.02
CA ASN A 133 -16.99 -26.61 7.34
C ASN A 133 -15.86 -26.67 8.37
N PHE A 134 -14.72 -27.26 8.01
CA PHE A 134 -13.65 -27.59 8.95
C PHE A 134 -12.53 -26.56 9.01
N THR A 135 -12.22 -25.86 7.92
CA THR A 135 -11.16 -24.84 7.90
C THR A 135 -11.73 -23.44 8.14
N LEU A 136 -13.01 -23.20 7.83
CA LEU A 136 -13.63 -21.88 7.93
C LEU A 136 -14.79 -21.80 8.94
N ASP A 137 -15.11 -22.91 9.62
CA ASP A 137 -16.21 -23.02 10.59
C ASP A 137 -17.57 -22.58 10.03
N TYR A 138 -17.83 -22.78 8.72
CA TYR A 138 -19.12 -22.41 8.15
C TYR A 138 -20.21 -23.37 8.64
N PRO A 139 -21.34 -22.86 9.18
CA PRO A 139 -22.43 -23.72 9.59
C PRO A 139 -22.98 -24.51 8.39
N ILE A 140 -23.32 -25.79 8.59
CA ILE A 140 -23.91 -26.67 7.58
C ILE A 140 -25.07 -25.99 6.83
N LYS A 141 -25.92 -25.23 7.53
CA LYS A 141 -27.03 -24.47 6.93
C LYS A 141 -26.57 -23.41 5.93
N LYS A 142 -25.45 -22.72 6.20
CA LYS A 142 -24.84 -21.73 5.30
C LYS A 142 -24.23 -22.41 4.09
N ILE A 143 -23.53 -23.54 4.29
CA ILE A 143 -22.96 -24.35 3.21
C ILE A 143 -24.05 -24.89 2.28
N ALA A 144 -25.13 -25.44 2.84
CA ALA A 144 -26.28 -25.95 2.07
C ALA A 144 -26.88 -24.87 1.15
N LYS A 145 -27.04 -23.64 1.66
CA LYS A 145 -27.51 -22.50 0.87
C LYS A 145 -26.53 -22.10 -0.23
N LEU A 146 -25.22 -22.07 0.08
CA LEU A 146 -24.17 -21.70 -0.87
C LEU A 146 -24.04 -22.73 -2.02
N MET A 147 -24.08 -24.01 -1.67
CA MET A 147 -23.97 -25.14 -2.61
C MET A 147 -25.28 -25.47 -3.32
N GLN A 148 -26.40 -24.90 -2.87
CA GLN A 148 -27.75 -25.21 -3.34
C GLN A 148 -28.10 -26.71 -3.20
N LEU A 149 -27.73 -27.30 -2.05
CA LEU A 149 -27.96 -28.70 -1.69
C LEU A 149 -28.79 -28.83 -0.40
N GLY A 150 -29.34 -30.02 -0.14
CA GLY A 150 -30.03 -30.31 1.11
C GLY A 150 -29.07 -30.39 2.30
N LYS A 151 -29.54 -30.08 3.52
CA LYS A 151 -28.71 -30.17 4.74
C LYS A 151 -28.15 -31.59 4.93
N THR A 152 -28.98 -32.60 4.70
CA THR A 152 -28.61 -34.01 4.77
C THR A 152 -27.56 -34.41 3.74
N ASP A 153 -27.60 -33.81 2.54
CA ASP A 153 -26.57 -34.06 1.51
C ASP A 153 -25.21 -33.53 1.96
N ILE A 154 -25.18 -32.33 2.56
CA ILE A 154 -23.95 -31.75 3.12
C ILE A 154 -23.40 -32.63 4.26
N GLU A 155 -24.25 -33.05 5.20
CA GLU A 155 -23.88 -33.94 6.31
C GLU A 155 -23.28 -35.26 5.81
N ASN A 156 -23.91 -35.87 4.79
CA ASN A 156 -23.44 -37.12 4.19
C ASN A 156 -22.08 -36.94 3.49
N ARG A 157 -21.90 -35.84 2.74
CA ARG A 157 -20.63 -35.54 2.05
C ARG A 157 -19.49 -35.26 3.01
N ILE A 158 -19.77 -34.52 4.10
CA ILE A 158 -18.81 -34.32 5.19
C ILE A 158 -18.41 -35.67 5.80
N THR A 159 -19.39 -36.49 6.16
CA THR A 159 -19.14 -37.81 6.77
C THR A 159 -18.30 -38.70 5.85
N ASN A 160 -18.59 -38.70 4.55
CA ASN A 160 -17.81 -39.44 3.56
C ASN A 160 -16.38 -38.92 3.43
N SER A 161 -16.20 -37.59 3.42
CA SER A 161 -14.87 -36.97 3.35
C SER A 161 -14.02 -37.33 4.57
N ILE A 162 -14.61 -37.28 5.77
CA ILE A 162 -13.96 -37.72 7.01
C ILE A 162 -13.54 -39.18 6.92
N SER A 163 -14.44 -40.07 6.47
CA SER A 163 -14.14 -41.50 6.32
C SER A 163 -12.93 -41.76 5.41
N ILE A 164 -12.86 -41.04 4.27
CA ILE A 164 -11.72 -41.12 3.34
C ILE A 164 -10.43 -40.64 3.99
N LEU A 165 -10.46 -39.49 4.68
CA LEU A 165 -9.30 -38.91 5.34
C LEU A 165 -8.80 -39.76 6.51
N SER A 166 -9.71 -40.25 7.37
CA SER A 166 -9.38 -41.14 8.49
C SER A 166 -8.72 -42.44 8.01
N LYS A 167 -9.20 -43.03 6.93
CA LYS A 167 -8.60 -44.23 6.35
C LYS A 167 -7.17 -43.99 5.86
N ALA A 168 -6.88 -42.80 5.35
CA ALA A 168 -5.54 -42.42 4.91
C ALA A 168 -4.60 -42.07 6.07
N ALA A 169 -5.17 -41.60 7.19
CA ALA A 169 -4.44 -41.22 8.39
C ALA A 169 -4.00 -42.44 9.25
N GLY A 170 -4.70 -43.57 9.14
CA GLY A 170 -4.42 -44.79 9.92
C GLY A 170 -5.14 -44.82 11.28
N ASP A 171 -5.00 -45.93 12.02
CA ASP A 171 -5.80 -46.21 13.23
C ASP A 171 -5.50 -45.28 14.43
N ASP A 172 -4.38 -44.53 14.40
CA ASP A 172 -3.91 -43.68 15.50
C ASP A 172 -4.34 -42.19 15.42
N LEU A 173 -4.99 -41.76 14.33
CA LEU A 173 -5.34 -40.35 14.10
C LEU A 173 -6.82 -40.05 14.41
N THR A 174 -7.07 -39.14 15.36
CA THR A 174 -8.40 -38.55 15.59
C THR A 174 -8.74 -37.55 14.49
N ILE A 175 -10.03 -37.25 14.30
CA ILE A 175 -10.52 -36.24 13.34
C ILE A 175 -9.89 -34.87 13.63
N ASP A 176 -9.76 -34.51 14.90
CA ASP A 176 -9.16 -33.24 15.33
C ASP A 176 -7.68 -33.15 14.92
N ASN A 177 -6.90 -34.22 15.14
CA ASN A 177 -5.49 -34.28 14.73
C ASN A 177 -5.34 -34.30 13.20
N ALA A 178 -6.30 -34.88 12.49
CA ALA A 178 -6.33 -34.89 11.02
C ALA A 178 -6.61 -33.50 10.46
N ILE A 179 -7.53 -32.74 11.07
CA ILE A 179 -7.80 -31.34 10.72
C ILE A 179 -6.58 -30.48 11.02
N GLU A 180 -5.98 -30.61 12.20
CA GLU A 180 -4.78 -29.88 12.57
C GLU A 180 -3.62 -30.18 11.61
N ALA A 181 -3.45 -31.44 11.19
CA ALA A 181 -2.45 -31.81 10.19
C ALA A 181 -2.72 -31.15 8.83
N ILE A 182 -3.98 -31.07 8.40
CA ILE A 182 -4.39 -30.42 7.16
C ILE A 182 -4.14 -28.90 7.24
N GLU A 183 -4.55 -28.24 8.33
CA GLU A 183 -4.34 -26.82 8.55
C GLU A 183 -2.87 -26.44 8.63
N ASN A 184 -2.08 -27.20 9.38
CA ASN A 184 -0.63 -27.02 9.45
C ASN A 184 0.00 -27.13 8.07
N ILE A 185 -0.37 -28.13 7.26
CA ILE A 185 0.16 -28.26 5.91
C ILE A 185 -0.27 -27.08 5.03
N PHE A 186 -1.54 -26.69 5.04
CA PHE A 186 -2.02 -25.56 4.25
C PHE A 186 -1.37 -24.23 4.64
N SER A 187 -1.02 -24.04 5.91
CA SER A 187 -0.27 -22.85 6.37
C SER A 187 1.17 -22.81 5.83
N THR A 188 1.74 -23.96 5.49
CA THR A 188 3.10 -24.06 4.91
C THR A 188 3.15 -23.92 3.38
N ILE A 189 1.99 -23.99 2.71
CA ILE A 189 1.89 -23.85 1.26
C ILE A 189 2.15 -22.39 0.87
N LYS A 190 3.29 -22.16 0.23
CA LYS A 190 3.67 -20.83 -0.26
C LYS A 190 3.16 -20.60 -1.69
N PRO A 191 2.68 -19.39 -2.01
CA PRO A 191 2.37 -19.00 -3.38
C PRO A 191 3.64 -18.98 -4.23
N ASP A 192 3.49 -19.13 -5.54
CA ASP A 192 4.60 -18.97 -6.47
C ASP A 192 5.15 -17.53 -6.37
N PRO A 193 6.48 -17.31 -6.39
CA PRO A 193 7.08 -15.99 -6.16
C PRO A 193 6.58 -14.86 -7.07
N GLY A 194 6.08 -15.17 -8.27
CA GLY A 194 5.55 -14.19 -9.22
C GLY A 194 4.03 -14.00 -9.18
N LEU A 195 3.29 -14.73 -8.34
CA LEU A 195 1.83 -14.72 -8.34
C LEU A 195 1.25 -13.33 -8.06
N LEU A 196 1.82 -12.64 -7.07
CA LEU A 196 1.43 -11.29 -6.69
C LEU A 196 1.74 -10.28 -7.80
N THR A 197 2.94 -10.36 -8.39
CA THR A 197 3.32 -9.55 -9.56
C THR A 197 2.34 -9.75 -10.71
N PHE A 198 1.91 -10.99 -10.96
CA PHE A 198 0.92 -11.28 -12.00
C PHE A 198 -0.45 -10.66 -11.68
N ALA A 199 -0.89 -10.73 -10.43
CA ALA A 199 -2.13 -10.09 -10.00
C ALA A 199 -2.09 -8.57 -10.22
N PHE A 200 -1.00 -7.91 -9.82
CA PHE A 200 -0.82 -6.47 -10.02
C PHE A 200 -0.69 -6.09 -11.50
N ASN A 201 0.03 -6.86 -12.32
CA ASN A 201 0.07 -6.63 -13.76
C ASN A 201 -1.34 -6.67 -14.38
N LYS A 202 -2.16 -7.66 -14.01
CA LYS A 202 -3.56 -7.75 -14.47
C LYS A 202 -4.39 -6.55 -14.02
N ILE A 203 -4.21 -6.08 -12.80
CA ILE A 203 -4.86 -4.87 -12.28
C ILE A 203 -4.45 -3.63 -13.10
N TYR A 204 -3.16 -3.45 -13.33
CA TYR A 204 -2.62 -2.31 -14.08
C TYR A 204 -3.04 -2.33 -15.56
N GLU A 205 -3.08 -3.51 -16.19
CA GLU A 205 -3.63 -3.67 -17.54
C GLU A 205 -5.11 -3.28 -17.62
N ILE A 206 -5.91 -3.63 -16.60
CA ILE A 206 -7.33 -3.22 -16.56
C ILE A 206 -7.42 -1.70 -16.42
N LYS A 207 -6.63 -1.10 -15.52
CA LYS A 207 -6.59 0.36 -15.32
C LYS A 207 -6.15 1.12 -16.58
N GLU A 208 -5.14 0.62 -17.29
CA GLU A 208 -4.69 1.21 -18.54
C GLU A 208 -5.78 1.16 -19.61
N LYS A 209 -6.51 0.04 -19.72
CA LYS A 209 -7.65 -0.10 -20.62
C LYS A 209 -8.81 0.82 -20.26
N GLU A 210 -9.09 1.01 -18.97
CA GLU A 210 -10.12 1.96 -18.49
C GLU A 210 -9.71 3.40 -18.81
N TYR A 211 -8.47 3.78 -18.54
CA TYR A 211 -7.93 5.10 -18.89
C TYR A 211 -7.98 5.36 -20.40
N ASP A 212 -7.55 4.40 -21.22
CA ASP A 212 -7.60 4.50 -22.68
C ASP A 212 -9.04 4.60 -23.21
N ALA A 213 -9.99 3.88 -22.60
CA ALA A 213 -11.39 3.96 -22.94
C ALA A 213 -11.96 5.35 -22.63
N GLU A 214 -11.65 5.90 -21.45
CA GLU A 214 -12.04 7.27 -21.06
C GLU A 214 -11.45 8.34 -21.98
N GLN A 215 -10.18 8.22 -22.38
CA GLN A 215 -9.55 9.15 -23.32
C GLN A 215 -10.19 9.06 -24.71
N LYS A 216 -10.48 7.85 -25.20
CA LYS A 216 -11.19 7.64 -26.47
C LYS A 216 -12.61 8.20 -26.45
N GLU A 217 -13.30 8.20 -25.31
CA GLU A 217 -14.59 8.87 -25.16
C GLU A 217 -14.47 10.40 -25.15
N LYS A 218 -13.50 10.94 -24.39
CA LYS A 218 -13.21 12.39 -24.37
C LYS A 218 -12.80 12.93 -25.75
N ASP A 219 -12.01 12.18 -26.52
CA ASP A 219 -11.62 12.52 -27.88
C ASP A 219 -12.80 12.46 -28.87
N LYS A 220 -13.74 11.53 -28.68
CA LYS A 220 -14.97 11.46 -29.48
C LYS A 220 -15.90 12.63 -29.17
N GLU A 221 -15.99 13.09 -27.92
CA GLU A 221 -16.74 14.30 -27.54
C GLU A 221 -16.06 15.57 -28.06
N GLY A 222 -14.74 15.69 -27.97
CA GLY A 222 -13.97 16.81 -28.50
C GLY A 222 -14.07 16.97 -30.02
N LYS A 223 -14.09 15.85 -30.77
CA LYS A 223 -14.32 15.84 -32.23
C LYS A 223 -15.77 16.20 -32.62
N LYS A 224 -16.74 15.90 -31.76
CA LYS A 224 -18.15 16.28 -31.98
C LYS A 224 -18.37 17.79 -31.84
N VAL A 225 -17.66 18.43 -30.90
CA VAL A 225 -17.68 19.88 -30.67
C VAL A 225 -16.97 20.65 -31.80
N THR A 226 -15.87 20.13 -32.35
CA THR A 226 -15.16 20.74 -33.49
C THR A 226 -15.93 20.58 -34.82
N GLY A 227 -16.57 19.43 -35.04
CA GLY A 227 -17.40 19.18 -36.24
C GLY A 227 -18.66 20.06 -36.35
N ASP A 228 -19.24 20.47 -35.21
CA ASP A 228 -20.39 21.40 -35.18
C ASP A 228 -19.97 22.87 -35.38
N ASN A 229 -18.75 23.25 -34.98
CA ASN A 229 -18.20 24.58 -35.25
C ASN A 229 -17.82 24.78 -36.74
N GLU A 230 -17.26 23.77 -37.41
CA GLU A 230 -16.99 23.86 -38.86
C GLU A 230 -18.28 23.93 -39.71
N LYS A 231 -19.36 23.29 -39.27
CA LYS A 231 -20.68 23.42 -39.93
C LYS A 231 -21.34 24.78 -39.68
N ARG A 232 -21.04 25.45 -38.56
CA ARG A 232 -21.51 26.81 -38.26
C ARG A 232 -20.73 27.89 -39.02
N GLU A 233 -19.44 27.70 -39.27
CA GLU A 233 -18.64 28.66 -40.06
C GLU A 233 -18.89 28.57 -41.57
N LYS A 234 -19.13 27.38 -42.13
CA LYS A 234 -19.48 27.23 -43.56
C LYS A 234 -20.90 27.74 -43.90
N LYS A 235 -21.79 27.91 -42.91
CA LYS A 235 -23.13 28.50 -43.10
C LYS A 235 -23.17 30.03 -43.02
N LYS A 236 -22.11 30.71 -42.54
CA LYS A 236 -22.05 32.20 -42.48
C LYS A 236 -21.45 32.87 -43.72
N LYS A 237 -20.85 32.13 -44.66
CA LYS A 237 -20.24 32.69 -45.90
C LYS A 237 -21.06 32.50 -47.20
N LYS A 238 -22.31 32.03 -47.14
CA LYS A 238 -23.13 31.79 -48.36
C LYS A 238 -24.56 32.35 -48.29
N LYS A 239 -24.72 33.55 -47.73
CA LYS A 239 -25.97 34.36 -47.81
C LYS A 239 -25.65 35.84 -48.07
N LYS A 240 -25.20 36.12 -49.28
CA LYS A 240 -25.39 37.39 -50.00
C LYS A 240 -25.27 37.06 -51.48
N LYS A 241 -26.39 36.70 -52.09
CA LYS A 241 -26.79 37.11 -53.43
C LYS A 241 -28.10 36.43 -53.83
N ASP A 242 -28.96 37.30 -54.35
CA ASP A 242 -30.02 37.08 -55.32
C ASP A 242 -31.42 36.77 -54.78
N GLU A 243 -32.23 37.83 -54.90
CA GLU A 243 -33.68 37.91 -54.90
C GLU A 243 -34.30 37.11 -56.06
N ALA A 244 -35.55 36.68 -55.86
CA ALA A 244 -36.70 36.89 -56.74
C ALA A 244 -37.60 35.65 -57.00
N ILE A 245 -38.81 35.74 -56.43
CA ILE A 245 -40.15 35.55 -57.05
C ILE A 245 -40.76 34.12 -57.21
N SER A 246 -42.04 34.09 -56.77
CA SER A 246 -43.26 33.30 -57.08
C SER A 246 -43.46 31.87 -56.59
N ASP A 247 -44.42 31.74 -55.66
CA ASP A 247 -45.70 31.02 -55.72
C ASP A 247 -45.75 29.60 -56.31
N GLU A 248 -46.02 28.59 -55.45
CA GLU A 248 -47.33 27.90 -55.28
C GLU A 248 -47.16 26.56 -54.53
N ASP A 249 -48.12 26.30 -53.63
CA ASP A 249 -48.55 25.05 -53.00
C ASP A 249 -47.67 23.77 -52.99
N LYS A 250 -47.41 23.26 -51.77
CA LYS A 250 -47.85 21.91 -51.32
C LYS A 250 -47.45 21.57 -49.87
N ALA A 251 -48.49 21.27 -49.08
CA ALA A 251 -48.59 20.42 -47.88
C ALA A 251 -47.34 20.05 -47.06
N ALA A 252 -47.34 20.44 -45.78
CA ALA A 252 -46.40 20.02 -44.75
C ALA A 252 -46.74 18.64 -44.13
N PRO A 253 -45.77 17.77 -43.85
CA PRO A 253 -45.93 16.72 -42.84
C PRO A 253 -45.43 17.22 -41.48
N LYS A 254 -46.27 17.12 -40.46
CA LYS A 254 -45.94 17.41 -39.06
C LYS A 254 -44.97 16.35 -38.52
N HIS A 255 -43.71 16.71 -38.27
CA HIS A 255 -42.84 15.93 -37.39
C HIS A 255 -42.90 16.45 -35.96
N LYS A 256 -43.66 15.76 -35.10
CA LYS A 256 -43.57 15.89 -33.64
C LYS A 256 -42.29 15.19 -33.17
N GLY A 257 -41.19 15.91 -33.02
CA GLY A 257 -40.00 15.45 -32.31
C GLY A 257 -40.14 15.68 -30.81
N GLY A 258 -40.81 14.79 -30.10
CA GLY A 258 -40.85 14.82 -28.64
C GLY A 258 -39.47 14.52 -28.07
N LEU A 259 -38.81 15.54 -27.51
CA LEU A 259 -37.55 15.38 -26.79
C LEU A 259 -37.79 14.47 -25.57
N ASN A 260 -37.17 13.29 -25.58
CA ASN A 260 -37.43 12.24 -24.60
C ASN A 260 -36.81 12.62 -23.24
N LYS A 261 -37.63 13.15 -22.33
CA LYS A 261 -37.22 13.53 -20.95
C LYS A 261 -36.51 12.41 -20.18
N LYS A 262 -36.65 11.15 -20.61
CA LYS A 262 -35.95 9.98 -20.04
C LYS A 262 -34.44 9.95 -20.29
N ILE A 263 -33.91 10.72 -21.23
CA ILE A 263 -32.46 10.76 -21.55
C ILE A 263 -31.77 11.96 -20.88
N ILE A 264 -32.50 13.06 -20.65
CA ILE A 264 -31.93 14.30 -20.08
C ILE A 264 -31.58 14.13 -18.60
N ILE A 265 -32.45 13.46 -17.83
CA ILE A 265 -32.26 13.26 -16.39
C ILE A 265 -30.97 12.48 -16.08
N PRO A 266 -30.70 11.30 -16.68
CA PRO A 266 -29.46 10.57 -16.38
C PRO A 266 -28.19 11.30 -16.81
N VAL A 267 -28.22 12.06 -17.93
CA VAL A 267 -27.06 12.86 -18.37
C VAL A 267 -26.75 13.98 -17.40
N VAL A 268 -27.78 14.67 -16.88
CA VAL A 268 -27.60 15.73 -15.87
C VAL A 268 -27.12 15.13 -14.54
N VAL A 269 -27.62 13.97 -14.15
CA VAL A 269 -27.16 13.25 -12.94
C VAL A 269 -25.71 12.81 -13.08
N ILE A 270 -25.29 12.30 -14.24
CA ILE A 270 -23.91 11.89 -14.51
C ILE A 270 -22.98 13.10 -14.55
N ALA A 271 -23.39 14.22 -15.18
CA ALA A 271 -22.61 15.45 -15.18
C ALA A 271 -22.48 16.04 -13.77
N LEU A 272 -23.56 16.02 -12.97
CA LEU A 272 -23.51 16.40 -11.57
C LEU A 272 -22.62 15.46 -10.76
N ALA A 273 -22.69 14.15 -11.00
CA ALA A 273 -21.82 13.18 -10.34
C ALA A 273 -20.34 13.38 -10.72
N MET A 274 -20.03 13.73 -11.97
CA MET A 274 -18.67 14.08 -12.40
C MET A 274 -18.18 15.39 -11.81
N VAL A 275 -19.03 16.41 -11.71
CA VAL A 275 -18.69 17.69 -11.05
C VAL A 275 -18.48 17.47 -9.55
N VAL A 276 -19.35 16.69 -8.91
CA VAL A 276 -19.21 16.28 -7.51
C VAL A 276 -17.93 15.46 -7.32
N PHE A 277 -17.66 14.47 -8.16
CA PHE A 277 -16.43 13.67 -8.16
C PHE A 277 -15.18 14.54 -8.32
N TYR A 278 -15.18 15.47 -9.29
CA TYR A 278 -14.07 16.40 -9.49
C TYR A 278 -13.89 17.34 -8.29
N TYR A 279 -14.99 17.82 -7.70
CA TYR A 279 -14.97 18.67 -6.52
C TYR A 279 -14.46 17.92 -5.27
N PHE A 280 -14.78 16.63 -5.13
CA PHE A 280 -14.30 15.78 -4.04
C PHE A 280 -12.86 15.28 -4.26
N ASN A 281 -12.42 15.06 -5.50
CA ASN A 281 -11.06 14.58 -5.81
C ASN A 281 -10.00 15.67 -6.02
N SER A 282 -10.38 16.94 -6.16
CA SER A 282 -9.42 18.04 -6.40
C SER A 282 -9.02 18.77 -5.11
N TYR A 283 -8.63 18.03 -4.07
CA TYR A 283 -8.12 18.67 -2.86
C TYR A 283 -6.70 19.19 -3.08
N THR A 284 -6.52 20.51 -3.05
CA THR A 284 -5.19 21.13 -3.04
C THR A 284 -4.79 21.48 -1.62
N PRO A 285 -3.70 20.92 -1.08
CA PRO A 285 -3.19 21.24 0.24
C PRO A 285 -3.03 22.75 0.43
N GLN A 286 -3.64 23.28 1.48
CA GLN A 286 -3.52 24.68 1.85
C GLN A 286 -2.33 24.85 2.80
N TRP A 287 -1.36 25.64 2.37
CA TRP A 287 -0.18 26.00 3.16
C TRP A 287 -0.31 27.48 3.51
N ILE A 288 -0.57 27.78 4.78
CA ILE A 288 -0.80 29.14 5.27
C ILE A 288 0.39 29.55 6.13
N VAL A 289 1.13 30.55 5.69
CA VAL A 289 2.24 31.15 6.41
C VAL A 289 1.70 32.20 7.38
N SER A 290 2.21 32.17 8.60
CA SER A 290 2.00 33.15 9.65
C SER A 290 3.35 33.68 10.14
N VAL A 291 3.43 34.99 10.37
CA VAL A 291 4.64 35.64 10.88
C VAL A 291 4.74 35.38 12.39
N LYS A 292 5.89 34.92 12.87
CA LYS A 292 6.17 34.77 14.30
C LYS A 292 7.00 35.94 14.83
N SER A 293 7.98 36.38 14.06
CA SER A 293 8.81 37.57 14.35
C SER A 293 9.47 38.09 13.08
N GLY A 294 9.91 39.36 13.09
CA GLY A 294 10.66 39.97 11.99
C GLY A 294 9.83 40.15 10.71
N THR A 295 10.51 39.98 9.58
CA THR A 295 10.00 40.25 8.22
C THR A 295 10.29 39.05 7.31
N PRO A 296 9.64 37.90 7.51
CA PRO A 296 9.77 36.77 6.59
C PRO A 296 9.25 37.14 5.20
N GLU A 297 9.77 36.48 4.18
CA GLU A 297 9.50 36.79 2.78
C GLU A 297 8.99 35.57 2.02
N ILE A 298 7.99 35.73 1.16
CA ILE A 298 7.67 34.74 0.10
C ILE A 298 8.14 35.30 -1.24
N ASN A 299 8.96 34.55 -1.98
CA ASN A 299 9.49 34.94 -3.29
C ASN A 299 10.08 36.37 -3.25
N ASN A 300 10.88 36.66 -2.23
CA ASN A 300 11.52 37.96 -1.97
C ASN A 300 10.55 39.12 -1.71
N LYS A 301 9.32 38.84 -1.27
CA LYS A 301 8.34 39.85 -0.86
C LYS A 301 8.01 39.68 0.62
N ILE A 302 8.20 40.74 1.40
CA ILE A 302 7.89 40.78 2.82
C ILE A 302 6.42 40.47 3.06
N ILE A 303 6.17 39.67 4.09
CA ILE A 303 4.84 39.30 4.55
C ILE A 303 4.60 39.92 5.91
N THR A 304 3.45 40.57 6.05
CA THR A 304 3.01 41.21 7.30
C THR A 304 1.72 40.63 7.86
N VAL A 305 1.05 39.74 7.09
CA VAL A 305 -0.22 39.08 7.44
C VAL A 305 -0.21 37.63 6.95
N ASN A 306 -1.20 36.82 7.32
CA ASN A 306 -1.25 35.44 6.84
C ASN A 306 -1.28 35.37 5.30
N ALA A 307 -0.41 34.55 4.71
CA ALA A 307 -0.25 34.42 3.27
C ALA A 307 -0.21 32.95 2.84
N GLY A 308 -0.74 32.65 1.65
CA GLY A 308 -0.65 31.31 1.08
C GLY A 308 0.74 31.04 0.49
N LEU A 309 1.31 29.87 0.78
CA LEU A 309 2.49 29.35 0.09
C LEU A 309 2.04 28.40 -1.03
N THR A 310 1.98 28.86 -2.27
CA THR A 310 1.37 28.13 -3.40
C THR A 310 2.39 27.74 -4.46
N GLY A 311 2.18 26.62 -5.14
CA GLY A 311 3.09 26.15 -6.19
C GLY A 311 4.53 26.04 -5.66
N ASP A 312 5.48 26.52 -6.47
CA ASP A 312 6.92 26.46 -6.17
C ASP A 312 7.46 27.64 -5.35
N ALA A 313 6.59 28.28 -4.56
CA ALA A 313 6.96 29.46 -3.78
C ALA A 313 8.00 29.14 -2.68
N ILE A 314 8.90 30.08 -2.45
CA ILE A 314 9.98 30.00 -1.47
C ILE A 314 9.65 30.92 -0.31
N LEU A 315 9.58 30.37 0.89
CA LEU A 315 9.52 31.10 2.16
C LEU A 315 10.93 31.23 2.73
N SER A 316 11.34 32.45 3.03
CA SER A 316 12.66 32.79 3.55
C SER A 316 12.57 33.61 4.83
N THR A 317 13.50 33.37 5.74
CA THR A 317 13.65 34.11 6.99
C THR A 317 15.09 34.63 7.09
N ASN A 318 15.27 35.88 7.50
CA ASN A 318 16.59 36.45 7.78
C ASN A 318 17.04 36.09 9.22
N SER A 319 18.16 36.66 9.67
CA SER A 319 18.75 36.39 10.99
C SER A 319 17.90 36.81 12.20
N SER A 320 16.81 37.55 11.99
CA SER A 320 15.90 38.01 13.05
C SER A 320 14.43 37.70 12.77
N SER A 321 14.12 36.90 11.76
CA SER A 321 12.75 36.58 11.37
C SER A 321 12.41 35.12 11.62
N GLU A 322 11.17 34.88 12.02
CA GLU A 322 10.61 33.53 12.17
C GLU A 322 9.23 33.48 11.53
N ALA A 323 8.89 32.31 10.99
CA ALA A 323 7.60 32.06 10.38
C ALA A 323 7.07 30.67 10.76
N SER A 324 5.77 30.49 10.67
CA SER A 324 5.14 29.17 10.83
C SER A 324 4.17 28.93 9.69
N VAL A 325 4.32 27.78 9.05
CA VAL A 325 3.46 27.31 7.97
C VAL A 325 2.51 26.27 8.53
N LYS A 326 1.22 26.56 8.49
CA LYS A 326 0.17 25.58 8.78
C LYS A 326 -0.24 24.89 7.49
N ILE A 327 -0.12 23.57 7.46
CA ILE A 327 -0.43 22.71 6.32
C ILE A 327 -1.70 21.93 6.65
N SER A 328 -2.75 22.10 5.84
CA SER A 328 -4.01 21.38 6.03
C SER A 328 -3.81 19.87 6.04
N LYS A 329 -4.49 19.13 6.93
CA LYS A 329 -4.39 17.67 7.08
C LYS A 329 -3.01 17.11 7.49
N VAL A 330 -2.00 17.96 7.68
CA VAL A 330 -0.65 17.52 8.06
C VAL A 330 -0.29 18.07 9.43
N GLY A 331 -0.16 19.39 9.57
CA GLY A 331 0.37 19.98 10.79
C GLY A 331 1.06 21.31 10.56
N THR A 332 2.18 21.53 11.24
CA THR A 332 2.91 22.81 11.19
C THR A 332 4.39 22.64 10.96
N VAL A 333 4.96 23.54 10.16
CA VAL A 333 6.41 23.70 9.97
C VAL A 333 6.79 25.10 10.46
N GLN A 334 7.54 25.18 11.56
CA GLN A 334 8.14 26.42 12.04
C GLN A 334 9.51 26.61 11.40
N LEU A 335 9.75 27.77 10.81
CA LEU A 335 11.05 28.20 10.31
C LEU A 335 11.69 29.13 11.33
N PHE A 336 12.91 28.79 11.72
CA PHE A 336 13.77 29.60 12.57
C PHE A 336 14.57 30.61 11.73
N PRO A 337 15.32 31.55 12.34
CA PRO A 337 16.11 32.51 11.59
C PRO A 337 17.06 31.88 10.57
N SER A 338 17.31 32.61 9.47
CA SER A 338 18.21 32.21 8.39
C SER A 338 17.81 30.92 7.68
N THR A 339 16.51 30.70 7.46
CA THR A 339 15.95 29.48 6.88
C THR A 339 15.24 29.72 5.55
N ASN A 340 15.45 28.81 4.59
CA ASN A 340 14.82 28.80 3.27
C ASN A 340 14.05 27.49 3.04
N LEU A 341 12.72 27.60 2.90
CA LEU A 341 11.83 26.47 2.62
C LEU A 341 11.07 26.72 1.32
N LYS A 342 11.24 25.85 0.32
CA LYS A 342 10.51 25.89 -0.95
C LYS A 342 9.38 24.86 -0.92
N ARG A 343 8.15 25.25 -1.24
CA ARG A 343 7.08 24.26 -1.52
C ARG A 343 7.32 23.64 -2.90
N ILE A 344 7.00 22.36 -3.08
CA ILE A 344 7.11 21.67 -4.37
C ILE A 344 5.72 21.44 -4.96
N GLY A 345 5.40 22.18 -6.02
CA GLY A 345 4.09 22.17 -6.65
C GLY A 345 2.95 22.45 -5.66
N ASN A 346 1.78 21.87 -5.91
CA ASN A 346 0.64 21.94 -4.98
C ASN A 346 0.51 20.65 -4.16
N SER A 347 1.62 20.12 -3.65
CA SER A 347 1.67 18.85 -2.91
C SER A 347 1.85 19.05 -1.39
N TYR A 348 2.06 17.95 -0.66
CA TYR A 348 2.56 17.91 0.72
C TYR A 348 4.10 17.78 0.77
N THR A 349 4.81 18.23 -0.26
CA THR A 349 6.27 18.17 -0.32
C THR A 349 6.86 19.57 -0.22
N ALA A 350 7.93 19.71 0.58
CA ALA A 350 8.77 20.90 0.60
C ALA A 350 10.25 20.53 0.54
N LYS A 351 11.05 21.46 0.01
CA LYS A 351 12.50 21.40 0.01
C LYS A 351 13.07 22.40 1.00
N LEU A 352 13.82 21.91 1.99
CA LEU A 352 14.59 22.73 2.91
C LEU A 352 15.98 22.94 2.31
N GLY A 353 16.31 24.18 1.95
CA GLY A 353 17.59 24.48 1.32
C GLY A 353 18.72 24.75 2.32
N MET A 354 18.43 25.51 3.37
CA MET A 354 19.36 25.89 4.44
C MET A 354 18.56 26.33 5.66
N GLY A 355 19.15 26.21 6.84
CA GLY A 355 18.61 26.72 8.10
C GLY A 355 17.87 25.65 8.89
N LYS A 356 17.07 26.10 9.85
CA LYS A 356 16.47 25.23 10.85
C LYS A 356 14.95 25.29 10.80
N VAL A 357 14.33 24.12 10.85
CA VAL A 357 12.88 23.97 10.95
C VAL A 357 12.50 23.04 12.09
N LYS A 358 11.34 23.28 12.69
CA LYS A 358 10.65 22.32 13.55
C LYS A 358 9.36 21.90 12.87
N ILE A 359 9.18 20.61 12.68
CA ILE A 359 8.01 20.00 12.06
C ILE A 359 7.22 19.28 13.15
N ASN A 360 5.91 19.52 13.19
CA ASN A 360 4.99 18.79 14.06
C ASN A 360 3.79 18.37 13.21
N THR A 361 3.63 17.06 13.07
CA THR A 361 2.58 16.35 12.32
C THR A 361 1.82 15.36 13.20
N GLU A 362 1.87 15.48 14.54
CA GLU A 362 1.34 14.50 15.51
C GLU A 362 -0.13 14.10 15.29
N ASN A 363 -0.93 14.96 14.66
CA ASN A 363 -2.34 14.71 14.31
C ASN A 363 -2.58 14.69 12.80
N ALA A 364 -1.58 14.32 12.01
CA ALA A 364 -1.66 14.28 10.56
C ALA A 364 -2.61 13.20 10.06
N GLU A 365 -3.36 13.55 9.04
CA GLU A 365 -4.13 12.64 8.18
C GLU A 365 -3.34 12.29 6.90
N GLU A 366 -2.30 13.08 6.56
CA GLU A 366 -1.50 12.97 5.33
C GLU A 366 -0.01 13.09 5.64
N PHE A 367 0.84 12.45 4.83
CA PHE A 367 2.30 12.49 4.98
C PHE A 367 2.90 13.82 4.50
N LEU A 368 4.01 14.23 5.11
CA LEU A 368 4.82 15.38 4.70
C LEU A 368 6.21 14.93 4.27
N ASP A 369 6.56 15.22 3.03
CA ASP A 369 7.90 14.93 2.52
C ASP A 369 8.78 16.18 2.61
N ILE A 370 9.90 16.08 3.34
CA ILE A 370 10.91 17.14 3.40
C ILE A 370 12.13 16.70 2.60
N GLN A 371 12.32 17.30 1.43
CA GLN A 371 13.53 17.15 0.64
C GLN A 371 14.65 18.01 1.24
N LEU A 372 15.77 17.37 1.51
CA LEU A 372 17.05 18.00 1.80
C LEU A 372 17.85 18.06 0.49
N PRO A 373 18.94 18.84 0.41
CA PRO A 373 19.82 18.76 -0.76
C PRO A 373 20.40 17.34 -1.02
N GLU A 374 20.39 16.47 0.00
CA GLU A 374 21.10 15.18 0.08
C GLU A 374 20.20 13.96 0.14
N GLY A 375 18.89 14.14 0.28
CA GLY A 375 17.98 13.04 0.55
C GLY A 375 16.58 13.51 0.89
N THR A 376 15.68 12.56 1.13
CA THR A 376 14.29 12.87 1.51
C THR A 376 13.98 12.31 2.89
N ILE A 377 13.40 13.15 3.74
CA ILE A 377 12.79 12.76 5.00
C ILE A 377 11.34 12.42 4.73
N THR A 378 10.92 11.22 5.10
CA THR A 378 9.52 10.78 5.04
C THR A 378 9.08 10.31 6.42
N ASP A 379 7.86 10.65 6.82
CA ASP A 379 7.26 10.09 8.03
C ASP A 379 7.09 8.57 7.82
N PHE A 380 7.66 7.75 8.71
CA PHE A 380 7.53 6.29 8.62
C PHE A 380 6.15 5.82 9.06
N TYR A 381 5.61 6.49 10.10
CA TYR A 381 4.21 6.43 10.50
C TYR A 381 3.64 7.85 10.55
N LEU A 382 2.33 8.00 10.30
CA LEU A 382 1.66 9.30 10.49
C LEU A 382 1.82 9.77 11.94
N GLY A 383 2.31 10.99 12.11
CA GLY A 383 2.49 11.61 13.42
C GLY A 383 3.94 11.66 13.88
N THR A 384 4.64 12.73 13.52
CA THR A 384 6.03 12.97 13.94
C THR A 384 6.22 14.37 14.48
N ASN A 385 7.26 14.54 15.29
CA ASN A 385 7.67 15.84 15.80
C ASN A 385 9.19 15.89 15.82
N TYR A 386 9.79 16.72 14.98
CA TYR A 386 11.24 16.71 14.80
C TYR A 386 11.79 18.07 14.40
N ILE A 387 13.10 18.19 14.59
CA ILE A 387 13.87 19.37 14.22
C ILE A 387 14.87 18.95 13.15
N VAL A 388 14.96 19.73 12.09
CA VAL A 388 15.99 19.58 11.05
C VAL A 388 16.78 20.87 10.98
N ASN A 389 18.09 20.76 10.91
CA ASN A 389 18.99 21.88 10.64
C ASN A 389 19.92 21.52 9.50
N VAL A 390 19.92 22.33 8.44
CA VAL A 390 20.80 22.24 7.28
C VAL A 390 21.82 23.38 7.36
N ASP A 391 23.10 23.03 7.42
CA ASP A 391 24.19 23.99 7.47
C ASP A 391 24.47 24.61 6.07
N PRO A 392 25.31 25.66 5.98
CA PRO A 392 25.66 26.27 4.69
C PRO A 392 26.42 25.35 3.71
N TYR A 393 26.92 24.21 4.17
CA TYR A 393 27.61 23.20 3.36
C TYR A 393 26.66 22.09 2.89
N GLY A 394 25.37 22.15 3.26
CA GLY A 394 24.36 21.13 2.96
C GLY A 394 24.29 20.00 3.98
N ASN A 395 25.18 19.94 4.98
CA ASN A 395 25.11 18.88 5.98
C ASN A 395 23.91 19.12 6.88
N SER A 396 23.21 18.04 7.20
CA SER A 396 21.98 18.08 7.96
C SER A 396 22.12 17.36 9.29
N THR A 397 21.46 17.89 10.31
CA THR A 397 21.23 17.20 11.59
C THR A 397 19.74 17.14 11.85
N ILE A 398 19.27 15.96 12.20
CA ILE A 398 17.87 15.69 12.52
C ILE A 398 17.82 15.25 13.97
N THR A 399 16.89 15.81 14.74
CA THR A 399 16.55 15.37 16.09
C THR A 399 15.06 15.07 16.13
N LEU A 400 14.72 13.79 16.28
CA LEU A 400 13.34 13.31 16.33
C LEU A 400 12.86 13.30 17.77
N LEU A 401 11.86 14.10 18.08
CA LEU A 401 11.29 14.25 19.42
C LEU A 401 10.24 13.17 19.69
N SER A 402 9.36 12.90 18.72
CA SER A 402 8.34 11.83 18.79
C SER A 402 7.99 11.32 17.38
N GLY A 403 7.42 10.11 17.31
CA GLY A 403 7.08 9.42 16.06
C GLY A 403 8.25 8.62 15.49
N TRP A 404 8.19 8.34 14.18
CA TRP A 404 9.19 7.56 13.45
C TRP A 404 9.51 8.21 12.10
N LEU A 405 10.78 8.24 11.73
CA LEU A 405 11.24 8.75 10.44
C LEU A 405 11.97 7.68 9.65
N ASP A 406 11.83 7.77 8.33
CA ASP A 406 12.64 7.06 7.34
C ASP A 406 13.32 8.10 6.44
N ILE A 407 14.66 8.06 6.44
CA ILE A 407 15.51 8.94 5.64
C ILE A 407 16.06 8.15 4.48
N LYS A 408 15.83 8.61 3.25
CA LYS A 408 16.27 7.94 2.02
C LYS A 408 17.22 8.81 1.22
N ASP A 409 18.36 8.24 0.86
CA ASP A 409 19.32 8.79 -0.09
C ASP A 409 19.89 7.65 -0.96
N GLY A 410 19.41 7.54 -2.20
CA GLY A 410 19.75 6.42 -3.08
C GLY A 410 19.44 5.07 -2.43
N ASP A 411 20.47 4.22 -2.31
CA ASP A 411 20.37 2.90 -1.67
C ASP A 411 20.55 2.94 -0.15
N LYS A 412 20.90 4.10 0.43
CA LYS A 412 21.09 4.27 1.87
C LYS A 412 19.78 4.72 2.49
N SER A 413 19.35 4.02 3.54
CA SER A 413 18.24 4.43 4.39
C SER A 413 18.60 4.45 5.87
N ALA A 414 17.85 5.24 6.64
CA ALA A 414 17.92 5.24 8.09
C ALA A 414 16.50 5.34 8.69
N ILE A 415 16.11 4.36 9.50
CA ILE A 415 14.81 4.32 10.17
C ILE A 415 15.02 4.43 11.68
N PHE A 416 14.34 5.36 12.34
CA PHE A 416 14.50 5.56 13.78
C PHE A 416 13.31 6.26 14.46
N PRO A 417 13.11 6.02 15.78
CA PRO A 417 12.01 6.59 16.55
C PRO A 417 12.39 7.90 17.27
N GLY A 418 11.40 8.48 17.95
CA GLY A 418 11.55 9.54 18.94
C GLY A 418 12.67 9.30 19.95
N GLY A 419 13.37 10.37 20.32
CA GLY A 419 14.51 10.36 21.22
C GLY A 419 15.86 10.09 20.54
N TYR A 420 15.89 9.97 19.21
CA TYR A 420 17.10 9.77 18.42
C TYR A 420 17.46 11.00 17.57
N SER A 421 18.75 11.11 17.27
CA SER A 421 19.33 12.07 16.33
C SER A 421 20.09 11.35 15.23
N LEU A 422 20.26 12.04 14.10
CA LEU A 422 20.97 11.54 12.92
C LEU A 422 21.67 12.71 12.22
N LYS A 423 22.89 12.46 11.74
CA LYS A 423 23.61 13.35 10.82
C LYS A 423 23.49 12.86 9.38
N ILE A 424 23.43 13.78 8.42
CA ILE A 424 23.47 13.50 6.97
C ILE A 424 24.57 14.39 6.38
N LEU A 425 25.50 13.81 5.63
CA LEU A 425 26.59 14.55 4.99
C LEU A 425 26.35 14.67 3.49
N SER A 426 26.73 15.83 2.92
CA SER A 426 26.36 16.18 1.54
C SER A 426 26.80 15.20 0.45
N SER A 427 27.99 14.60 0.62
CA SER A 427 28.55 13.62 -0.30
C SER A 427 28.37 12.17 0.14
N GLU A 428 27.96 11.90 1.37
CA GLU A 428 28.00 10.56 1.96
C GLU A 428 26.62 10.01 2.35
N GLY A 429 25.58 10.85 2.38
CA GLY A 429 24.22 10.45 2.74
C GLY A 429 24.02 10.30 4.26
N PRO A 430 22.99 9.55 4.69
CA PRO A 430 22.62 9.47 6.10
C PRO A 430 23.61 8.65 6.93
N GLY A 431 23.96 9.15 8.10
CA GLY A 431 24.71 8.46 9.15
C GLY A 431 23.87 7.38 9.84
N LEU A 432 24.32 6.92 11.00
CA LEU A 432 23.54 6.01 11.85
C LEU A 432 22.75 6.81 12.89
N PRO A 433 21.49 6.43 13.19
CA PRO A 433 20.75 7.04 14.27
C PRO A 433 21.40 6.72 15.61
N TYR A 434 21.41 7.68 16.53
CA TYR A 434 21.91 7.52 17.90
C TYR A 434 20.96 8.20 18.90
N LYS A 435 20.88 7.72 20.14
CA LYS A 435 20.06 8.35 21.17
C LYS A 435 20.54 9.78 21.43
N THR A 436 19.61 10.70 21.67
CA THR A 436 19.91 12.12 21.88
C THR A 436 20.83 12.41 23.07
N ASP A 437 20.89 11.50 24.04
CA ASP A 437 21.74 11.54 25.22
C ASP A 437 22.96 10.59 25.13
N SER A 438 23.23 9.99 23.95
CA SER A 438 24.43 9.17 23.73
C SER A 438 25.73 9.93 24.00
N ASN A 439 26.74 9.21 24.50
CA ASN A 439 28.08 9.76 24.74
C ASN A 439 28.68 10.35 23.44
N PRO A 440 29.19 11.59 23.44
CA PRO A 440 29.83 12.20 22.27
C PRO A 440 30.94 11.36 21.61
N GLU A 441 31.74 10.62 22.40
CA GLU A 441 32.79 9.73 21.87
C GLU A 441 32.20 8.56 21.08
N LEU A 442 31.04 8.04 21.51
CA LEU A 442 30.30 7.01 20.78
C LEU A 442 29.72 7.57 19.49
N VAL A 443 29.18 8.79 19.52
CA VAL A 443 28.67 9.47 18.32
C VAL A 443 29.79 9.70 17.30
N GLU A 444 30.98 10.13 17.75
CA GLU A 444 32.15 10.27 16.88
C GLU A 444 32.60 8.91 16.31
N LEU A 445 32.53 7.84 17.11
CA LEU A 445 32.81 6.48 16.64
C LEU A 445 31.83 6.04 15.54
N LEU A 446 30.53 6.30 15.70
CA LEU A 446 29.51 5.99 14.69
C LEU A 446 29.75 6.76 13.39
N ASP A 447 30.07 8.06 13.49
CA ASP A 447 30.41 8.89 12.33
C ASP A 447 31.62 8.30 11.59
N LYS A 448 32.68 7.90 12.29
CA LYS A 448 33.86 7.26 11.67
C LYS A 448 33.51 5.94 11.00
N ILE A 449 32.68 5.09 11.62
CA ILE A 449 32.28 3.79 11.03
C ILE A 449 31.57 3.97 9.68
N VAL A 450 30.74 5.01 9.55
CA VAL A 450 29.88 5.20 8.37
C VAL A 450 30.53 6.08 7.30
N PHE A 451 31.28 7.10 7.71
CA PHE A 451 31.82 8.11 6.81
C PHE A 451 33.31 7.95 6.52
N ASP A 452 34.06 7.15 7.30
CA ASP A 452 35.46 6.83 7.02
C ASP A 452 35.62 5.38 6.53
N ASN A 453 35.74 5.23 5.21
CA ASN A 453 35.91 3.93 4.56
C ASN A 453 37.16 3.14 5.01
N HIS A 454 38.13 3.79 5.66
CA HIS A 454 39.33 3.14 6.19
C HIS A 454 39.17 2.64 7.64
N TYR A 455 38.10 3.04 8.33
CA TYR A 455 37.91 2.77 9.75
C TYR A 455 37.14 1.46 10.03
N LYS A 456 37.62 0.34 9.48
CA LYS A 456 36.98 -0.98 9.64
C LYS A 456 37.10 -1.59 11.04
N ALA A 457 38.04 -1.11 11.85
CA ALA A 457 38.26 -1.58 13.23
C ALA A 457 37.21 -1.05 14.23
N GLY A 458 36.43 -0.03 13.84
CA GLY A 458 35.46 0.62 14.72
C GLY A 458 34.29 -0.26 15.17
N ILE A 459 33.91 -1.25 14.36
CA ILE A 459 32.75 -2.10 14.66
C ILE A 459 32.97 -2.90 15.93
N ASN A 460 34.16 -3.48 16.15
CA ASN A 460 34.41 -4.24 17.38
C ASN A 460 34.34 -3.36 18.63
N ALA A 461 34.81 -2.11 18.53
CA ALA A 461 34.68 -1.13 19.61
C ALA A 461 33.21 -0.79 19.88
N LEU A 462 32.42 -0.51 18.83
CA LEU A 462 30.98 -0.28 18.96
C LEU A 462 30.28 -1.47 19.63
N ILE A 463 30.55 -2.69 19.18
CA ILE A 463 29.94 -3.91 19.72
C ILE A 463 30.26 -4.11 21.21
N SER A 464 31.48 -3.75 21.63
CA SER A 464 31.88 -3.81 23.04
C SER A 464 31.24 -2.75 23.94
N LEU A 465 30.83 -1.62 23.35
CA LEU A 465 30.21 -0.50 24.06
C LEU A 465 28.67 -0.52 23.97
N ALA A 466 28.11 -1.24 23.00
CA ALA A 466 26.69 -1.23 22.69
C ALA A 466 25.86 -1.83 23.84
N THR A 467 24.87 -1.05 24.24
CA THR A 467 23.83 -1.40 25.21
C THR A 467 22.47 -1.44 24.51
N ASP A 468 21.39 -1.66 25.26
CA ASP A 468 20.02 -1.61 24.75
C ASP A 468 19.70 -0.27 24.05
N ASN A 469 20.40 0.81 24.40
CA ASN A 469 20.27 2.12 23.76
C ASN A 469 20.74 2.14 22.30
N GLU A 470 21.62 1.23 21.89
CA GLU A 470 22.17 1.14 20.55
C GLU A 470 21.41 0.14 19.66
N THR A 471 20.28 -0.42 20.11
CA THR A 471 19.52 -1.42 19.36
C THR A 471 19.08 -0.91 17.97
N ILE A 472 18.51 0.30 17.89
CA ILE A 472 18.14 0.94 16.61
C ILE A 472 19.39 1.26 15.78
N THR A 473 20.47 1.71 16.42
CA THR A 473 21.76 1.98 15.76
C THR A 473 22.30 0.71 15.09
N LEU A 474 22.33 -0.41 15.82
CA LEU A 474 22.81 -1.70 15.35
C LEU A 474 21.92 -2.28 14.25
N TRP A 475 20.59 -2.14 14.36
CA TRP A 475 19.65 -2.57 13.32
C TRP A 475 19.88 -1.83 12.00
N ASN A 476 20.13 -0.52 12.05
CA ASN A 476 20.51 0.26 10.87
C ASN A 476 21.90 -0.12 10.35
N LEU A 477 22.87 -0.36 11.24
CA LEU A 477 24.23 -0.76 10.87
C LEU A 477 24.27 -2.12 10.17
N LEU A 478 23.44 -3.09 10.61
CA LEU A 478 23.34 -4.44 10.03
C LEU A 478 23.19 -4.41 8.50
N GLN A 479 22.43 -3.43 8.00
CA GLN A 479 22.11 -3.27 6.59
C GLN A 479 23.24 -2.62 5.77
N ARG A 480 24.22 -2.01 6.43
CA ARG A 480 25.26 -1.18 5.80
C ARG A 480 26.63 -1.84 5.75
N VAL A 481 26.84 -2.89 6.56
CA VAL A 481 28.12 -3.57 6.70
C VAL A 481 28.25 -4.76 5.76
N ASP A 482 29.50 -5.19 5.52
CA ASP A 482 29.76 -6.40 4.74
C ASP A 482 29.29 -7.68 5.43
N LYS A 483 29.25 -8.80 4.70
CA LYS A 483 28.70 -10.07 5.19
C LYS A 483 29.38 -10.59 6.47
N ARG A 484 30.68 -10.34 6.67
CA ARG A 484 31.41 -10.82 7.86
C ARG A 484 31.05 -9.96 9.06
N GLN A 485 31.10 -8.65 8.88
CA GLN A 485 30.76 -7.68 9.92
C GLN A 485 29.28 -7.77 10.30
N ARG A 486 28.40 -8.04 9.34
CA ARG A 486 26.97 -8.25 9.55
C ARG A 486 26.67 -9.36 10.54
N ALA A 487 27.42 -10.47 10.50
CA ALA A 487 27.24 -11.55 11.45
C ALA A 487 27.56 -11.11 12.89
N ILE A 488 28.60 -10.30 13.07
CA ILE A 488 28.99 -9.75 14.37
C ILE A 488 27.93 -8.77 14.89
N VAL A 489 27.46 -7.86 14.03
CA VAL A 489 26.38 -6.90 14.36
C VAL A 489 25.09 -7.63 14.69
N TYR A 490 24.72 -8.66 13.92
CA TYR A 490 23.57 -9.51 14.19
C TYR A 490 23.67 -10.17 15.56
N ASP A 491 24.80 -10.81 15.87
CA ASP A 491 24.95 -11.55 17.12
C ASP A 491 24.83 -10.61 18.34
N LYS A 492 25.39 -9.40 18.25
CA LYS A 492 25.21 -8.40 19.31
C LYS A 492 23.79 -7.88 19.39
N LEU A 493 23.15 -7.58 18.27
CA LEU A 493 21.77 -7.12 18.26
C LEU A 493 20.83 -8.19 18.83
N TYR A 494 21.04 -9.46 18.50
CA TYR A 494 20.27 -10.58 19.02
C TYR A 494 20.51 -10.85 20.51
N GLU A 495 21.73 -10.63 20.99
CA GLU A 495 22.06 -10.67 22.43
C GLU A 495 21.25 -9.62 23.23
N LEU A 496 21.13 -8.40 22.69
CA LEU A 496 20.39 -7.31 23.32
C LEU A 496 18.87 -7.47 23.18
N VAL A 497 18.42 -7.76 21.97
CA VAL A 497 17.00 -7.92 21.61
C VAL A 497 16.83 -9.09 20.64
N PRO A 498 16.49 -10.29 21.15
CA PRO A 498 16.18 -11.43 20.30
C PRO A 498 14.99 -11.15 19.39
N HIS A 499 15.09 -11.52 18.11
CA HIS A 499 13.93 -11.48 17.21
C HIS A 499 12.98 -12.67 17.45
N PRO A 500 11.69 -12.59 17.06
CA PRO A 500 10.76 -13.71 17.15
C PRO A 500 11.20 -14.96 16.39
N ASP A 501 10.72 -16.14 16.82
CA ASP A 501 11.08 -17.46 16.25
C ASP A 501 10.75 -17.63 14.76
N VAL A 502 9.84 -16.79 14.24
CA VAL A 502 9.45 -16.79 12.81
C VAL A 502 10.60 -16.34 11.90
N ILE A 503 11.56 -15.59 12.45
CA ILE A 503 12.76 -15.12 11.74
C ILE A 503 13.91 -16.10 11.96
N LYS A 504 14.66 -16.39 10.90
CA LYS A 504 15.90 -17.18 10.98
C LYS A 504 17.12 -16.27 10.79
N LYS A 505 18.21 -16.56 11.51
CA LYS A 505 19.51 -15.88 11.37
C LYS A 505 19.93 -15.68 9.91
N LYS A 506 19.76 -16.71 9.06
CA LYS A 506 20.11 -16.62 7.64
C LYS A 506 19.36 -15.49 6.91
N GLN A 507 18.08 -15.29 7.18
CA GLN A 507 17.28 -14.22 6.57
C GLN A 507 17.82 -12.84 6.95
N MET A 508 18.24 -12.68 8.21
CA MET A 508 18.88 -11.44 8.66
C MET A 508 20.24 -11.19 8.02
N LEU A 509 21.06 -12.24 7.86
CA LEU A 509 22.35 -12.12 7.19
C LEU A 509 22.22 -11.86 5.68
N ASP A 510 21.14 -12.32 5.07
CA ASP A 510 20.82 -12.09 3.66
C ASP A 510 20.03 -10.78 3.44
N LEU A 511 19.77 -10.00 4.49
CA LEU A 511 19.00 -8.73 4.47
C LEU A 511 17.60 -8.90 3.88
N ASP A 512 16.91 -9.98 4.24
CA ASP A 512 15.51 -10.19 3.89
C ASP A 512 14.65 -9.05 4.47
N LYS A 513 13.97 -8.30 3.60
CA LYS A 513 13.22 -7.09 3.98
C LYS A 513 12.08 -7.39 4.97
N GLY A 514 11.39 -8.51 4.79
CA GLY A 514 10.30 -8.89 5.69
C GLY A 514 10.81 -9.24 7.09
N ALA A 515 11.90 -10.01 7.17
CA ALA A 515 12.54 -10.34 8.44
C ALA A 515 13.11 -9.11 9.15
N LEU A 516 13.75 -8.19 8.41
CA LEU A 516 14.23 -6.91 8.94
C LEU A 516 13.10 -6.09 9.56
N GLN A 517 11.97 -5.99 8.86
CA GLN A 517 10.79 -5.27 9.32
C GLN A 517 10.20 -5.89 10.58
N VAL A 518 10.01 -7.21 10.63
CA VAL A 518 9.45 -7.90 11.81
C VAL A 518 10.37 -7.74 13.03
N TRP A 519 11.70 -7.76 12.86
CA TRP A 519 12.59 -7.49 13.98
C TRP A 519 12.56 -6.02 14.41
N LEU A 520 12.42 -5.07 13.48
CA LEU A 520 12.26 -3.66 13.83
C LEU A 520 10.98 -3.44 14.67
N GLU A 521 9.89 -4.11 14.32
CA GLU A 521 8.63 -4.08 15.09
C GLU A 521 8.79 -4.69 16.49
N GLU A 522 9.59 -5.75 16.64
CA GLU A 522 9.91 -6.31 17.95
C GLU A 522 10.74 -5.33 18.81
N ILE A 523 11.74 -4.69 18.20
CA ILE A 523 12.54 -3.65 18.86
C ILE A 523 11.65 -2.49 19.29
N GLU A 524 10.71 -2.07 18.43
CA GLU A 524 9.71 -1.05 18.75
C GLU A 524 8.86 -1.44 19.97
N TRP A 525 8.39 -2.69 20.02
CA TRP A 525 7.53 -3.16 21.10
C TRP A 525 8.20 -3.13 22.48
N LEU A 526 9.53 -3.27 22.53
CA LEU A 526 10.32 -3.33 23.78
C LEU A 526 10.80 -1.96 24.28
N MET A 527 10.61 -0.88 23.52
CA MET A 527 11.11 0.47 23.82
C MET A 527 10.21 1.31 24.74
#